data_AF-A0AAU4VDS3-F1
#
_entry.id   AF-A0AAU4VDS3-F1
#
_cell.length_a   1.000
_cell.length_b   1.000
_cell.length_c   1.000
_cell.angle_alpha   90.00
_cell.angle_beta   90.00
_cell.angle_gamma   90.00
#
_symmetry.space_group_name_H-M   'P 1'
#
loop_
_entity.id
_entity.type
_entity.pdbx_description
1 polymer ?
#
loop_
_entity_poly.entity_id
_entity_poly.type
_entity_poly.pdbx_seq_one_letter_code
_entity_poly.pdbx_strand_id
1 'polypeptide(L)'
;MTVRDGHGAILTSVEELLGVRTSFEDLMDRALTIADQNHPTWGGVTLLLAGRRDQATWTAAATLRTHPDPSRRLFGAEVLRVTHLLDDSEEDAFAGPALDLFTDWSAEETDLAVLTEVLVALGEHIGPRAEVALLPHAGHPDARIRRAVAQGLTALSSPPAFSGDARTALLRLMTDPDAVVRKTACRVVAEGRDHDPVFADAMAAVLDDTNRLVQLAAVYGLALHDDERCVEAARLLAPPQRGSLEEEGYLDAVWRYEWRRDGRWTSPACACQLI
;
A
#
# COMPACT_ATOMS: atom_id res chain seq x y z
N MET A 1 3.31 -22.88 -8.29
CA MET A 1 3.58 -23.46 -6.96
C MET A 1 3.61 -24.97 -7.08
N THR A 2 4.79 -25.58 -6.95
CA THR A 2 4.85 -27.00 -6.63
C THR A 2 5.17 -27.13 -5.15
N VAL A 3 4.73 -28.21 -4.50
CA VAL A 3 4.92 -28.49 -3.05
C VAL A 3 6.40 -28.44 -2.63
N ARG A 4 7.35 -28.38 -3.59
CA ARG A 4 8.79 -28.39 -3.37
C ARG A 4 9.42 -27.04 -3.03
N ASP A 5 8.71 -25.94 -3.21
CA ASP A 5 9.31 -24.60 -3.13
C ASP A 5 9.19 -23.99 -1.72
N GLY A 6 8.32 -24.52 -0.85
CA GLY A 6 8.09 -23.99 0.51
C GLY A 6 8.99 -24.57 1.61
N HIS A 7 9.91 -25.50 1.31
CA HIS A 7 10.68 -26.21 2.35
C HIS A 7 11.51 -25.29 3.24
N GLY A 8 12.03 -24.18 2.69
CA GLY A 8 12.77 -23.18 3.46
C GLY A 8 11.88 -22.50 4.51
N ALA A 9 10.66 -22.08 4.12
CA ALA A 9 9.67 -21.53 5.06
C ALA A 9 9.29 -22.55 6.14
N ILE A 10 9.05 -23.81 5.77
CA ILE A 10 8.72 -24.88 6.72
C ILE A 10 9.87 -25.10 7.71
N LEU A 11 11.11 -25.17 7.22
CA LEU A 11 12.28 -25.31 8.09
C LEU A 11 12.39 -24.14 9.07
N THR A 12 12.21 -22.91 8.59
CA THR A 12 12.19 -21.70 9.42
C THR A 12 11.14 -21.80 10.53
N SER A 13 9.91 -22.19 10.21
CA SER A 13 8.84 -22.36 11.21
C SER A 13 9.12 -23.50 12.19
N VAL A 14 9.69 -24.62 11.73
CA VAL A 14 10.01 -25.76 12.62
C VAL A 14 11.14 -25.40 13.58
N GLU A 15 12.20 -24.73 13.11
CA GLU A 15 13.29 -24.24 13.97
C GLU A 15 12.74 -23.34 15.09
N GLU A 16 11.86 -22.39 14.75
CA GLU A 16 11.20 -21.51 15.72
C GLU A 16 10.37 -22.28 16.74
N LEU A 17 9.52 -23.22 16.28
CA LEU A 17 8.70 -24.06 17.16
C LEU A 17 9.55 -24.92 18.11
N LEU A 18 10.75 -25.30 17.69
CA LEU A 18 11.71 -26.05 18.50
C LEU A 18 12.60 -25.15 19.38
N GLY A 19 12.40 -23.83 19.35
CA GLY A 19 13.20 -22.86 20.10
C GLY A 19 14.62 -22.67 19.56
N VAL A 20 14.90 -23.12 18.32
CA VAL A 20 16.17 -22.92 17.64
C VAL A 20 16.20 -21.51 17.07
N ARG A 21 17.08 -20.66 17.61
CA ARG A 21 17.27 -19.30 17.14
C ARG A 21 18.33 -19.23 16.04
N THR A 22 17.92 -19.49 14.81
CA THR A 22 18.78 -19.40 13.61
C THR A 22 19.32 -17.97 13.43
N SER A 23 20.56 -17.80 12.97
CA SER A 23 21.18 -16.46 12.83
C SER A 23 20.46 -15.61 11.78
N PHE A 24 20.69 -14.29 11.79
CA PHE A 24 20.15 -13.40 10.75
C PHE A 24 20.72 -13.78 9.39
N GLU A 25 22.02 -14.04 9.33
CA GLU A 25 22.77 -14.38 8.12
C GLU A 25 22.28 -15.70 7.51
N ASP A 26 22.10 -16.74 8.32
CA ASP A 26 21.63 -18.05 7.83
C ASP A 26 20.19 -17.96 7.27
N LEU A 27 19.34 -17.16 7.93
CA LEU A 27 17.97 -16.92 7.47
C LEU A 27 17.96 -16.11 6.17
N MET A 28 18.80 -15.08 6.07
CA MET A 28 18.97 -14.30 4.85
C MET A 28 19.47 -15.17 3.69
N ASP A 29 20.51 -15.98 3.89
CA ASP A 29 21.04 -16.87 2.86
C ASP A 29 19.99 -17.92 2.42
N ARG A 30 19.15 -18.38 3.35
CA ARG A 30 18.00 -19.25 3.05
C ARG A 30 16.97 -18.55 2.16
N ALA A 31 16.62 -17.30 2.44
CA ALA A 31 15.73 -16.51 1.60
C ALA A 31 16.33 -16.23 0.22
N LEU A 32 17.62 -15.85 0.17
CA LEU A 32 18.33 -15.48 -1.05
C LEU A 32 18.70 -16.67 -1.95
N THR A 33 18.50 -17.91 -1.50
CA THR A 33 18.64 -19.11 -2.35
C THR A 33 17.71 -19.02 -3.57
N ILE A 34 16.51 -18.46 -3.39
CA ILE A 34 15.62 -18.06 -4.48
C ILE A 34 15.34 -16.57 -4.24
N ALA A 35 16.16 -15.71 -4.84
CA ALA A 35 16.06 -14.26 -4.73
C ALA A 35 14.82 -13.69 -5.46
N ASP A 36 13.64 -14.10 -5.01
CA ASP A 36 12.32 -13.62 -5.43
C ASP A 36 11.53 -13.24 -4.19
N GLN A 37 11.18 -11.96 -4.09
CA GLN A 37 10.43 -11.38 -2.98
C GLN A 37 9.06 -12.06 -2.77
N ASN A 38 8.46 -12.61 -3.84
CA ASN A 38 7.17 -13.29 -3.78
C ASN A 38 7.28 -14.77 -3.35
N HIS A 39 8.51 -15.26 -3.12
CA HIS A 39 8.73 -16.65 -2.79
C HIS A 39 8.36 -16.92 -1.31
N PRO A 40 7.65 -18.03 -0.99
CA PRO A 40 7.20 -18.30 0.37
C PRO A 40 8.33 -18.36 1.41
N THR A 41 9.52 -18.84 1.03
CA THR A 41 10.70 -18.82 1.93
C THR A 41 11.13 -17.41 2.28
N TRP A 42 11.08 -16.48 1.33
CA TRP A 42 11.43 -15.08 1.57
C TRP A 42 10.47 -14.48 2.59
N GLY A 43 9.16 -14.51 2.30
CA GLY A 43 8.14 -13.96 3.20
C GLY A 43 8.13 -14.63 4.58
N GLY A 44 8.31 -15.94 4.66
CA GLY A 44 8.38 -16.65 5.94
C GLY A 44 9.60 -16.24 6.79
N VAL A 45 10.74 -15.99 6.14
CA VAL A 45 11.96 -15.52 6.82
C VAL A 45 11.81 -14.06 7.26
N THR A 46 11.34 -13.16 6.40
CA THR A 46 11.20 -11.74 6.73
C THR A 46 10.20 -11.54 7.87
N LEU A 47 9.08 -12.26 7.87
CA LEU A 47 8.11 -12.28 8.97
C LEU A 47 8.72 -12.78 10.29
N LEU A 48 9.49 -13.87 10.27
CA LEU A 48 10.14 -14.37 11.49
C LEU A 48 11.13 -13.34 12.04
N LEU A 49 11.99 -12.79 11.18
CA LEU A 49 12.99 -11.80 11.60
C LEU A 49 12.33 -10.54 12.17
N ALA A 50 11.32 -10.00 11.49
CA ALA A 50 10.53 -8.87 11.98
C ALA A 50 9.84 -9.18 13.32
N GLY A 51 9.34 -10.42 13.48
CA GLY A 51 8.72 -10.88 14.72
C GLY A 51 9.65 -10.91 15.93
N ARG A 52 10.99 -10.93 15.74
CA ARG A 52 11.94 -10.89 16.85
C ARG A 52 11.95 -9.58 17.61
N ARG A 53 11.70 -8.47 16.91
CA ARG A 53 11.66 -7.10 17.45
C ARG A 53 12.84 -6.75 18.37
N ASP A 54 14.04 -7.16 17.97
CA ASP A 54 15.26 -6.86 18.72
C ASP A 54 16.20 -5.95 17.95
N GLN A 55 16.99 -5.19 18.71
CA GLN A 55 17.97 -4.24 18.16
C GLN A 55 19.00 -4.93 17.26
N ALA A 56 19.36 -6.20 17.53
CA ALA A 56 20.35 -6.91 16.76
C ALA A 56 19.86 -7.18 15.32
N THR A 57 18.60 -7.61 15.18
CA THR A 57 17.94 -7.85 13.89
C THR A 57 17.76 -6.55 13.12
N TRP A 58 17.30 -5.49 13.80
CA TRP A 58 17.16 -4.17 13.19
C TRP A 58 18.50 -3.63 12.66
N THR A 59 19.57 -3.71 13.48
CA THR A 59 20.91 -3.23 13.12
C THR A 59 21.51 -4.03 11.96
N ALA A 60 21.31 -5.36 11.96
CA ALA A 60 21.76 -6.23 10.86
C ALA A 60 21.06 -5.86 9.54
N ALA A 61 19.73 -5.70 9.56
CA ALA A 61 18.96 -5.30 8.39
C ALA A 61 19.34 -3.90 7.88
N ALA A 62 19.50 -2.92 8.79
CA ALA A 62 19.92 -1.55 8.45
C ALA A 62 21.31 -1.50 7.79
N THR A 63 22.24 -2.37 8.21
CA THR A 63 23.58 -2.45 7.61
C THR A 63 23.51 -2.84 6.12
N LEU A 64 22.50 -3.61 5.72
CA LEU A 64 22.34 -4.05 4.33
C LEU A 64 22.06 -2.89 3.37
N ARG A 65 21.61 -1.71 3.83
CA ARG A 65 21.39 -0.52 2.98
C ARG A 65 22.59 -0.20 2.07
N THR A 66 23.80 -0.43 2.55
CA THR A 66 25.04 -0.10 1.81
C THR A 66 25.65 -1.29 1.05
N HIS A 67 24.96 -2.45 1.06
CA HIS A 67 25.48 -3.66 0.44
C HIS A 67 25.48 -3.53 -1.10
N PRO A 68 26.52 -3.99 -1.81
CA PRO A 68 26.60 -3.86 -3.28
C PRO A 68 25.50 -4.65 -4.02
N ASP A 69 25.13 -5.82 -3.51
CA ASP A 69 24.05 -6.64 -4.07
C ASP A 69 22.65 -6.08 -3.72
N PRO A 70 21.83 -5.69 -4.72
CA PRO A 70 20.48 -5.17 -4.50
C PRO A 70 19.53 -6.18 -3.84
N SER A 71 19.75 -7.50 -4.01
CA SER A 71 18.88 -8.51 -3.38
C SER A 71 19.01 -8.49 -1.85
N ARG A 72 20.23 -8.26 -1.35
CA ARG A 72 20.49 -8.08 0.08
C ARG A 72 19.94 -6.75 0.59
N ARG A 73 20.06 -5.68 -0.20
CA ARG A 73 19.44 -4.38 0.10
C ARG A 73 17.92 -4.51 0.24
N LEU A 74 17.28 -5.15 -0.74
CA LEU A 74 15.84 -5.42 -0.75
C LEU A 74 15.41 -6.23 0.48
N PHE A 75 16.14 -7.30 0.80
CA PHE A 75 15.88 -8.12 1.99
C PHE A 75 15.95 -7.30 3.28
N GLY A 76 16.98 -6.46 3.42
CA GLY A 76 17.12 -5.55 4.57
C GLY A 76 15.97 -4.54 4.67
N ALA A 77 15.60 -3.92 3.54
CA ALA A 77 14.48 -2.97 3.48
C ALA A 77 13.16 -3.61 3.92
N GLU A 78 12.87 -4.82 3.45
CA GLU A 78 11.63 -5.52 3.80
C GLU A 78 11.61 -5.95 5.28
N VAL A 79 12.72 -6.47 5.83
CA VAL A 79 12.78 -6.80 7.26
C VAL A 79 12.51 -5.57 8.12
N LEU A 80 13.09 -4.42 7.77
CA LEU A 80 12.86 -3.15 8.48
C LEU A 80 11.40 -2.71 8.38
N ARG A 81 10.81 -2.75 7.17
CA ARG A 81 9.41 -2.37 6.94
C ARG A 81 8.44 -3.27 7.72
N VAL A 82 8.61 -4.59 7.63
CA VAL A 82 7.72 -5.56 8.29
C VAL A 82 7.85 -5.50 9.82
N THR A 83 9.02 -5.11 10.36
CA THR A 83 9.19 -4.89 11.81
C THR A 83 8.26 -3.79 12.30
N HIS A 84 8.12 -2.70 11.54
CA HIS A 84 7.22 -1.59 11.86
C HIS A 84 5.74 -1.95 11.63
N LEU A 85 5.42 -2.59 10.50
CA LEU A 85 4.04 -2.94 10.12
C LEU A 85 3.31 -3.80 11.17
N LEU A 86 4.04 -4.63 11.91
CA LEU A 86 3.46 -5.52 12.90
C LEU A 86 3.39 -4.90 14.30
N ASP A 87 4.00 -3.74 14.55
CA ASP A 87 4.04 -3.14 15.88
C ASP A 87 2.82 -2.27 16.19
N ASP A 88 1.85 -2.84 16.91
CA ASP A 88 0.67 -2.12 17.42
C ASP A 88 0.96 -1.33 18.72
N SER A 89 2.22 -1.22 19.15
CA SER A 89 2.57 -0.53 20.40
C SER A 89 2.52 0.99 20.26
N GLU A 90 2.06 1.69 21.31
CA GLU A 90 2.03 3.17 21.35
C GLU A 90 3.46 3.78 21.38
N GLU A 91 4.48 2.97 21.66
CA GLU A 91 5.89 3.35 21.79
C GLU A 91 6.76 2.53 20.82
N ASP A 92 6.41 2.48 19.53
CA ASP A 92 7.28 1.84 18.54
C ASP A 92 8.64 2.57 18.47
N ALA A 93 9.61 1.98 19.16
CA ALA A 93 10.96 2.51 19.31
C ALA A 93 11.72 2.58 17.98
N PHE A 94 11.27 1.83 16.96
CA PHE A 94 11.89 1.78 15.64
C PHE A 94 11.21 2.71 14.63
N ALA A 95 9.99 3.18 14.86
CA ALA A 95 9.23 4.00 13.91
C ALA A 95 9.98 5.27 13.48
N GLY A 96 10.51 6.04 14.44
CA GLY A 96 11.30 7.24 14.16
C GLY A 96 12.58 6.96 13.37
N PRO A 97 13.47 6.07 13.88
CA PRO A 97 14.67 5.65 13.17
C PRO A 97 14.41 5.06 11.78
N ALA A 98 13.32 4.31 11.60
CA ALA A 98 12.93 3.74 10.31
C ALA A 98 12.57 4.83 9.30
N LEU A 99 11.76 5.82 9.70
CA LEU A 99 11.40 6.93 8.82
C LEU A 99 12.62 7.73 8.36
N ASP A 100 13.53 8.06 9.29
CA ASP A 100 14.78 8.76 8.95
C ASP A 100 15.63 7.93 7.98
N LEU A 101 15.80 6.63 8.27
CA LEU A 101 16.58 5.71 7.44
C LEU A 101 16.00 5.58 6.03
N PHE A 102 14.68 5.40 5.88
CA PHE A 102 14.05 5.26 4.57
C PHE A 102 14.02 6.57 3.79
N THR A 103 13.93 7.71 4.46
CA THR A 103 14.03 9.03 3.82
C THR A 103 15.40 9.23 3.21
N ASP A 104 16.47 8.91 3.95
CA ASP A 104 17.83 9.01 3.42
C ASP A 104 18.08 7.97 2.31
N TRP A 105 17.52 6.76 2.46
CA TRP A 105 17.72 5.68 1.50
C TRP A 105 17.01 5.96 0.16
N SER A 106 15.80 6.53 0.17
CA SER A 106 15.07 6.84 -1.07
C SER A 106 15.81 7.86 -1.95
N ALA A 107 16.58 8.77 -1.34
CA ALA A 107 17.37 9.77 -2.04
C ALA A 107 18.59 9.20 -2.79
N GLU A 108 19.10 8.03 -2.35
CA GLU A 108 20.35 7.44 -2.83
C GLU A 108 20.14 6.16 -3.65
N GLU A 109 19.04 5.43 -3.42
CA GLU A 109 18.82 4.14 -4.05
C GLU A 109 18.57 4.27 -5.56
N THR A 110 19.20 3.39 -6.32
CA THR A 110 19.13 3.38 -7.78
C THR A 110 18.49 2.11 -8.33
N ASP A 111 18.51 1.02 -7.56
CA ASP A 111 17.81 -0.20 -7.93
C ASP A 111 16.30 -0.02 -7.77
N LEU A 112 15.54 -0.32 -8.82
CA LEU A 112 14.12 -0.07 -8.88
C LEU A 112 13.32 -0.95 -7.91
N ALA A 113 13.76 -2.18 -7.66
CA ALA A 113 13.05 -3.08 -6.74
C ALA A 113 13.26 -2.61 -5.30
N VAL A 114 14.51 -2.26 -4.94
CA VAL A 114 14.83 -1.72 -3.62
C VAL A 114 14.13 -0.37 -3.39
N LEU A 115 14.18 0.55 -4.35
CA LEU A 115 13.52 1.85 -4.21
C LEU A 115 12.00 1.69 -4.09
N THR A 116 11.38 0.74 -4.81
CA THR A 116 9.95 0.45 -4.65
C THR A 116 9.64 0.02 -3.21
N GLU A 117 10.41 -0.90 -2.64
CA GLU A 117 10.23 -1.36 -1.25
C GLU A 117 10.40 -0.23 -0.24
N VAL A 118 11.43 0.61 -0.42
CA VAL A 118 11.70 1.78 0.43
C VAL A 118 10.54 2.79 0.38
N LEU A 119 9.99 3.07 -0.80
CA LEU A 119 8.85 3.98 -0.95
C LEU A 119 7.56 3.39 -0.38
N VAL A 120 7.36 2.07 -0.48
CA VAL A 120 6.24 1.40 0.20
C VAL A 120 6.39 1.54 1.71
N ALA A 121 7.60 1.34 2.26
CA ALA A 121 7.87 1.53 3.68
C ALA A 121 7.59 2.98 4.14
N LEU A 122 8.03 3.97 3.36
CA LEU A 122 7.70 5.38 3.62
C LEU A 122 6.19 5.63 3.64
N GLY A 123 5.45 5.05 2.70
CA GLY A 123 4.00 5.19 2.61
C GLY A 123 3.21 4.59 3.78
N GLU A 124 3.80 3.64 4.50
CA GLU A 124 3.23 3.07 5.73
C GLU A 124 3.38 4.01 6.94
N HIS A 125 4.33 4.96 6.89
CA HIS A 125 4.44 6.03 7.88
C HIS A 125 3.48 7.17 7.56
N ILE A 126 2.35 7.26 8.28
CA ILE A 126 1.38 8.34 8.07
C ILE A 126 1.91 9.67 8.62
N GLY A 127 2.08 10.67 7.74
CA GLY A 127 2.29 12.05 8.15
C GLY A 127 3.08 12.91 7.15
N PRO A 128 3.21 14.22 7.43
CA PRO A 128 3.81 15.17 6.48
C PRO A 128 5.27 14.85 6.11
N ARG A 129 6.04 14.25 7.03
CA ARG A 129 7.45 13.90 6.77
C ARG A 129 7.58 12.82 5.71
N ALA A 130 6.77 11.77 5.78
CA ALA A 130 6.76 10.71 4.77
C ALA A 130 6.28 11.24 3.41
N GLU A 131 5.25 12.09 3.42
CA GLU A 131 4.76 12.75 2.21
C GLU A 131 5.87 13.52 1.48
N VAL A 132 6.61 14.36 2.21
CA VAL A 132 7.76 15.12 1.67
C VAL A 132 8.83 14.21 1.07
N ALA A 133 9.07 13.03 1.65
CA ALA A 133 10.04 12.06 1.13
C ALA A 133 9.55 11.34 -0.14
N LEU A 134 8.23 11.14 -0.29
CA LEU A 134 7.62 10.47 -1.45
C LEU A 134 7.52 11.38 -2.69
N LEU A 135 7.17 12.65 -2.48
CA LEU A 135 6.85 13.61 -3.54
C LEU A 135 7.91 13.75 -4.65
N PRO A 136 9.24 13.74 -4.38
CA PRO A 136 10.27 13.80 -5.42
C PRO A 136 10.16 12.68 -6.46
N HIS A 137 9.56 11.54 -6.10
CA HIS A 137 9.46 10.36 -6.96
C HIS A 137 8.17 10.30 -7.80
N ALA A 138 7.24 11.26 -7.65
CA ALA A 138 5.95 11.27 -8.35
C ALA A 138 6.08 11.35 -9.89
N GLY A 139 7.20 11.89 -10.39
CA GLY A 139 7.51 12.00 -11.82
C GLY A 139 8.50 10.96 -12.35
N HIS A 140 8.79 9.90 -11.58
CA HIS A 140 9.81 8.92 -11.95
C HIS A 140 9.50 8.19 -13.27
N PRO A 141 10.49 7.87 -14.14
CA PRO A 141 10.25 7.21 -15.42
C PRO A 141 9.60 5.82 -15.31
N ASP A 142 9.96 5.03 -14.30
CA ASP A 142 9.33 3.72 -14.05
C ASP A 142 7.97 3.86 -13.35
N ALA A 143 6.94 3.22 -13.91
CA ALA A 143 5.57 3.27 -13.40
C ALA A 143 5.39 2.59 -12.03
N ARG A 144 6.23 1.61 -11.67
CA ARG A 144 6.20 0.96 -10.35
C ARG A 144 6.54 1.94 -9.23
N ILE A 145 7.50 2.83 -9.48
CA ILE A 145 7.86 3.91 -8.56
C ILE A 145 6.72 4.91 -8.42
N ARG A 146 6.14 5.37 -9.54
CA ARG A 146 4.99 6.29 -9.50
C ARG A 146 3.77 5.68 -8.80
N ARG A 147 3.55 4.37 -8.97
CA ARG A 147 2.52 3.61 -8.26
C ARG A 147 2.80 3.55 -6.75
N ALA A 148 4.05 3.29 -6.34
CA ALA A 148 4.42 3.28 -4.92
C ALA A 148 4.20 4.66 -4.28
N VAL A 149 4.53 5.75 -4.99
CA VAL A 149 4.21 7.10 -4.54
C VAL A 149 2.70 7.31 -4.41
N ALA A 150 1.92 6.97 -5.44
CA ALA A 150 0.46 7.09 -5.39
C ALA A 150 -0.11 6.34 -4.17
N GLN A 151 0.35 5.11 -3.93
CA GLN A 151 -0.07 4.27 -2.82
C GLN A 151 0.30 4.88 -1.45
N GLY A 152 1.48 5.49 -1.34
CA GLY A 152 1.99 6.03 -0.08
C GLY A 152 1.45 7.41 0.30
N LEU A 153 0.84 8.14 -0.63
CA LEU A 153 0.15 9.41 -0.37
C LEU A 153 -1.22 9.17 0.30
N THR A 154 -1.20 8.59 1.50
CA THR A 154 -2.41 8.26 2.28
C THR A 154 -3.03 9.51 2.92
N ALA A 155 -4.36 9.54 3.01
CA ALA A 155 -5.07 10.63 3.64
C ALA A 155 -4.73 10.79 5.13
N LEU A 156 -4.54 12.04 5.54
CA LEU A 156 -4.34 12.42 6.93
C LEU A 156 -5.65 12.34 7.71
N SER A 157 -5.55 12.02 9.00
CA SER A 157 -6.71 11.87 9.90
C SER A 157 -7.45 13.18 10.18
N SER A 158 -6.88 14.33 9.82
CA SER A 158 -7.49 15.65 9.99
C SER A 158 -7.48 16.42 8.67
N PRO A 159 -8.52 17.22 8.36
CA PRO A 159 -8.54 18.06 7.18
C PRO A 159 -7.38 19.09 7.15
N PRO A 160 -6.84 19.43 5.98
CA PRO A 160 -7.13 18.80 4.68
C PRO A 160 -6.56 17.37 4.63
N ALA A 161 -7.28 16.45 3.97
CA ALA A 161 -6.88 15.05 3.89
C ALA A 161 -5.53 14.86 3.18
N PHE A 162 -5.17 15.75 2.26
CA PHE A 162 -3.88 15.79 1.59
C PHE A 162 -3.28 17.19 1.70
N SER A 163 -1.94 17.28 1.76
CA SER A 163 -1.29 18.57 1.56
C SER A 163 -1.52 19.10 0.14
N GLY A 164 -1.25 20.39 -0.11
CA GLY A 164 -1.37 20.98 -1.45
C GLY A 164 -0.45 20.31 -2.49
N ASP A 165 0.74 19.86 -2.08
CA ASP A 165 1.70 19.19 -2.96
C ASP A 165 1.26 17.75 -3.24
N ALA A 166 0.81 17.00 -2.22
CA ALA A 166 0.21 15.68 -2.41
C ALA A 166 -1.03 15.72 -3.30
N ARG A 167 -1.92 16.70 -3.09
CA ARG A 167 -3.09 16.92 -3.96
C ARG A 167 -2.67 17.14 -5.41
N THR A 168 -1.66 17.97 -5.64
CA THR A 168 -1.13 18.23 -6.99
C THR A 168 -0.52 16.98 -7.61
N ALA A 169 0.23 16.19 -6.84
CA ALA A 169 0.82 14.94 -7.30
C ALA A 169 -0.26 13.89 -7.63
N LEU A 170 -1.25 13.69 -6.77
CA LEU A 170 -2.36 12.76 -6.97
C LEU A 170 -3.16 13.10 -8.23
N LEU A 171 -3.52 14.38 -8.44
CA LEU A 171 -4.22 14.82 -9.65
C LEU A 171 -3.43 14.51 -10.93
N ARG A 172 -2.09 14.65 -10.91
CA ARG A 172 -1.25 14.25 -12.04
C ARG A 172 -1.27 12.74 -12.25
N LEU A 173 -1.14 11.96 -11.17
CA LEU A 173 -1.12 10.50 -11.21
C LEU A 173 -2.46 9.89 -11.63
N MET A 174 -3.58 10.57 -11.40
CA MET A 174 -4.89 10.17 -11.95
C MET A 174 -4.97 10.26 -13.48
N THR A 175 -4.05 10.99 -14.12
CA THR A 175 -3.92 11.11 -15.59
C THR A 175 -2.66 10.43 -16.14
N ASP A 176 -2.01 9.57 -15.33
CA ASP A 176 -0.77 8.88 -15.69
C ASP A 176 -0.92 8.02 -16.96
N PRO A 177 0.13 7.88 -17.80
CA PRO A 177 0.08 6.95 -18.94
C PRO A 177 -0.18 5.50 -18.54
N ASP A 178 0.26 5.06 -17.36
CA ASP A 178 0.07 3.72 -16.85
C ASP A 178 -1.29 3.57 -16.14
N ALA A 179 -2.09 2.59 -16.58
CA ALA A 179 -3.43 2.37 -16.04
C ALA A 179 -3.43 1.91 -14.57
N VAL A 180 -2.39 1.21 -14.12
CA VAL A 180 -2.28 0.77 -12.72
C VAL A 180 -1.99 1.97 -11.82
N VAL A 181 -1.18 2.92 -12.28
CA VAL A 181 -0.94 4.20 -11.57
C VAL A 181 -2.24 4.99 -11.47
N ARG A 182 -2.97 5.18 -12.58
CA ARG A 182 -4.28 5.87 -12.57
C ARG A 182 -5.28 5.23 -11.62
N LYS A 183 -5.43 3.90 -11.68
CA LYS A 183 -6.30 3.13 -10.78
C LYS A 183 -5.91 3.36 -9.32
N THR A 184 -4.62 3.25 -9.01
CA THR A 184 -4.09 3.43 -7.66
C THR A 184 -4.39 4.83 -7.14
N ALA A 185 -4.13 5.86 -7.93
CA ALA A 185 -4.37 7.25 -7.56
C ALA A 185 -5.87 7.51 -7.30
N CYS A 186 -6.76 7.03 -8.19
CA CYS A 186 -8.21 7.15 -8.00
C CYS A 186 -8.67 6.46 -6.70
N ARG A 187 -8.15 5.26 -6.42
CA ARG A 187 -8.47 4.50 -5.21
C ARG A 187 -8.00 5.21 -3.94
N VAL A 188 -6.80 5.77 -3.94
CA VAL A 188 -6.24 6.49 -2.78
C VAL A 188 -7.04 7.76 -2.48
N VAL A 189 -7.36 8.53 -3.52
CA VAL A 189 -8.26 9.70 -3.39
C VAL A 189 -9.63 9.28 -2.88
N ALA A 190 -10.22 8.22 -3.45
CA ALA A 190 -11.50 7.65 -3.02
C ALA A 190 -11.54 7.34 -1.52
N GLU A 191 -10.52 6.64 -1.03
CA GLU A 191 -10.43 6.20 0.36
C GLU A 191 -10.13 7.35 1.33
N GLY A 192 -9.47 8.41 0.85
CA GLY A 192 -9.23 9.62 1.62
C GLY A 192 -10.49 10.42 1.95
N ARG A 193 -11.59 10.21 1.19
CA ARG A 193 -12.88 10.90 1.35
C ARG A 193 -12.74 12.42 1.44
N ASP A 194 -11.80 12.96 0.66
CA ASP A 194 -11.64 14.40 0.51
C ASP A 194 -12.70 14.93 -0.45
N HIS A 195 -13.82 15.43 0.08
CA HIS A 195 -14.94 15.92 -0.71
C HIS A 195 -14.66 17.23 -1.50
N ASP A 196 -13.38 17.58 -1.71
CA ASP A 196 -12.99 18.64 -2.65
C ASP A 196 -13.53 18.30 -4.08
N PRO A 197 -14.33 19.18 -4.68
CA PRO A 197 -14.91 18.96 -6.01
C PRO A 197 -13.88 18.64 -7.10
N VAL A 198 -12.61 19.08 -6.96
CA VAL A 198 -11.58 18.78 -7.95
C VAL A 198 -11.38 17.27 -8.12
N PHE A 199 -11.47 16.50 -7.03
CA PHE A 199 -11.20 15.08 -7.03
C PHE A 199 -12.38 14.33 -7.62
N ALA A 200 -13.60 14.75 -7.30
CA ALA A 200 -14.80 14.27 -7.95
C ALA A 200 -14.76 14.52 -9.46
N ASP A 201 -14.37 15.71 -9.90
CA ASP A 201 -14.26 16.03 -11.33
C ASP A 201 -13.13 15.25 -12.03
N ALA A 202 -11.99 15.06 -11.36
CA ALA A 202 -10.90 14.24 -11.88
C ALA A 202 -11.31 12.77 -12.03
N MET A 203 -12.06 12.20 -11.06
CA MET A 203 -12.62 10.85 -11.17
C MET A 203 -13.68 10.77 -12.28
N ALA A 204 -14.54 11.78 -12.41
CA ALA A 204 -15.53 11.83 -13.48
C ALA A 204 -14.87 11.86 -14.88
N ALA A 205 -13.73 12.54 -15.03
CA ALA A 205 -13.00 12.62 -16.30
C ALA A 205 -12.43 11.27 -16.76
N VAL A 206 -12.23 10.30 -15.86
CA VAL A 206 -11.71 8.95 -16.18
C VAL A 206 -12.80 7.87 -16.21
N LEU A 207 -14.08 8.25 -16.18
CA LEU A 207 -15.19 7.30 -16.37
C LEU A 207 -15.19 6.64 -17.76
N ASP A 208 -14.66 7.34 -18.77
CA ASP A 208 -14.50 6.83 -20.14
C ASP A 208 -13.09 6.25 -20.39
N ASP A 209 -12.34 5.92 -19.34
CA ASP A 209 -10.99 5.34 -19.49
C ASP A 209 -11.02 4.02 -20.28
N THR A 210 -10.03 3.83 -21.15
CA THR A 210 -9.83 2.57 -21.90
C THR A 210 -9.67 1.33 -21.01
N ASN A 211 -9.26 1.50 -19.76
CA ASN A 211 -9.06 0.44 -18.80
C ASN A 211 -10.24 0.37 -17.81
N ARG A 212 -10.97 -0.74 -17.86
CA ARG A 212 -12.12 -1.03 -17.00
C ARG A 212 -11.83 -0.88 -15.49
N LEU A 213 -10.65 -1.29 -15.02
CA LEU A 213 -10.33 -1.17 -13.60
C LEU A 213 -10.14 0.29 -13.17
N VAL A 214 -9.66 1.16 -14.07
CA VAL A 214 -9.62 2.61 -13.82
C VAL A 214 -11.04 3.17 -13.75
N GLN A 215 -11.91 2.79 -14.69
CA GLN A 215 -13.32 3.21 -14.68
C GLN A 215 -14.00 2.78 -13.38
N LEU A 216 -13.81 1.54 -12.93
CA LEU A 216 -14.41 1.05 -11.69
C LEU A 216 -13.84 1.73 -10.44
N ALA A 217 -12.53 2.02 -10.40
CA ALA A 217 -11.93 2.78 -9.29
C ALA A 217 -12.49 4.21 -9.20
N ALA A 218 -12.76 4.84 -10.34
CA ALA A 218 -13.39 6.15 -10.41
C ALA A 218 -14.85 6.13 -9.97
N VAL A 219 -15.62 5.11 -10.42
CA VAL A 219 -16.99 4.88 -9.96
C VAL A 219 -17.05 4.66 -8.45
N TYR A 220 -16.16 3.83 -7.92
CA TYR A 220 -16.00 3.59 -6.49
C TYR A 220 -15.73 4.91 -5.74
N GLY A 221 -14.79 5.72 -6.24
CA GLY A 221 -14.44 6.98 -5.61
C GLY A 221 -15.53 8.03 -5.64
N LEU A 222 -16.24 8.18 -6.76
CA LEU A 222 -17.41 9.06 -6.85
C LEU A 222 -18.49 8.65 -5.83
N ALA A 223 -18.75 7.35 -5.67
CA ALA A 223 -19.71 6.87 -4.67
C ALA A 223 -19.26 7.14 -3.22
N LEU A 224 -17.95 7.10 -2.93
CA LEU A 224 -17.40 7.47 -1.62
C LEU A 224 -17.40 8.99 -1.39
N HIS A 225 -17.41 9.79 -2.45
CA HIS A 225 -17.51 11.25 -2.38
C HIS A 225 -18.97 11.74 -2.42
N ASP A 226 -19.93 10.81 -2.38
CA ASP A 226 -21.38 11.05 -2.50
C ASP A 226 -21.79 11.79 -3.79
N ASP A 227 -21.06 11.54 -4.88
CA ASP A 227 -21.33 12.11 -6.21
C ASP A 227 -22.25 11.20 -7.04
N GLU A 228 -23.37 11.75 -7.54
CA GLU A 228 -24.40 10.98 -8.25
C GLU A 228 -23.96 10.40 -9.60
N ARG A 229 -22.88 10.94 -10.19
CA ARG A 229 -22.31 10.44 -11.46
C ARG A 229 -21.88 8.97 -11.36
N CYS A 230 -21.61 8.46 -10.15
CA CYS A 230 -21.28 7.05 -9.93
C CYS A 230 -22.39 6.08 -10.38
N VAL A 231 -23.67 6.48 -10.28
CA VAL A 231 -24.80 5.56 -10.48
C VAL A 231 -24.91 5.12 -11.93
N GLU A 232 -24.94 6.06 -12.87
CA GLU A 232 -25.06 5.72 -14.28
C GLU A 232 -23.79 5.02 -14.78
N ALA A 233 -22.62 5.49 -14.36
CA ALA A 233 -21.36 4.85 -14.71
C ALA A 233 -21.27 3.39 -14.20
N ALA A 234 -21.74 3.12 -12.98
CA ALA A 234 -21.81 1.75 -12.46
C ALA A 234 -22.75 0.86 -13.27
N ARG A 235 -23.89 1.38 -13.74
CA ARG A 235 -24.83 0.62 -14.58
C ARG A 235 -24.21 0.21 -15.91
N LEU A 236 -23.39 1.08 -16.51
CA LEU A 236 -22.66 0.78 -17.75
C LEU A 236 -21.57 -0.28 -17.55
N LEU A 237 -20.97 -0.33 -16.36
CA LEU A 237 -19.90 -1.30 -16.04
C LEU A 237 -20.44 -2.62 -15.49
N ALA A 238 -21.65 -2.65 -14.94
CA ALA A 238 -22.27 -3.86 -14.42
C ALA A 238 -22.61 -4.87 -15.53
N PRO A 239 -22.61 -6.18 -15.23
CA PRO A 239 -22.22 -6.80 -13.95
C PRO A 239 -20.70 -6.88 -13.76
N PRO A 240 -20.20 -7.15 -12.53
CA PRO A 240 -18.79 -7.45 -12.31
C PRO A 240 -18.37 -8.71 -13.07
N GLN A 241 -17.12 -8.76 -13.50
CA GLN A 241 -16.54 -9.95 -14.12
C GLN A 241 -16.49 -11.11 -13.12
N ARG A 242 -16.79 -12.33 -13.61
CA ARG A 242 -16.86 -13.52 -12.76
C ARG A 242 -15.55 -13.76 -12.01
N GLY A 243 -15.64 -13.88 -10.69
CA GLY A 243 -14.50 -14.17 -9.81
C GLY A 243 -13.65 -12.95 -9.46
N SER A 244 -14.05 -11.74 -9.87
CA SER A 244 -13.33 -10.52 -9.51
C SER A 244 -13.92 -9.88 -8.25
N LEU A 245 -13.35 -10.23 -7.09
CA LEU A 245 -13.71 -9.62 -5.81
C LEU A 245 -13.46 -8.10 -5.78
N GLU A 246 -12.47 -7.61 -6.54
CA GLU A 246 -12.18 -6.17 -6.65
C GLU A 246 -13.34 -5.43 -7.35
N GLU A 247 -13.85 -5.95 -8.47
CA GLU A 247 -14.98 -5.32 -9.16
C GLU A 247 -16.26 -5.39 -8.33
N GLU A 248 -16.51 -6.52 -7.66
CA GLU A 248 -17.64 -6.68 -6.73
C GLU A 248 -17.58 -5.64 -5.60
N GLY A 249 -16.41 -5.45 -4.99
CA GLY A 249 -16.21 -4.47 -3.92
C GLY A 249 -16.42 -3.02 -4.40
N TYR A 250 -15.95 -2.69 -5.61
CA TYR A 250 -16.14 -1.35 -6.18
C TYR A 250 -17.62 -1.04 -6.49
N LEU A 251 -18.35 -1.99 -7.07
CA LEU A 251 -19.77 -1.80 -7.37
C LEU A 251 -20.65 -1.83 -6.11
N ASP A 252 -20.27 -2.58 -5.08
CA ASP A 252 -20.96 -2.58 -3.78
C ASP A 252 -20.98 -1.18 -3.12
N ALA A 253 -19.93 -0.38 -3.30
CA ALA A 253 -19.91 1.00 -2.79
C ALA A 253 -21.01 1.88 -3.41
N VAL A 254 -21.30 1.67 -4.69
CA VAL A 254 -22.38 2.39 -5.41
C VAL A 254 -23.74 1.93 -4.92
N TRP A 255 -23.93 0.63 -4.72
CA TRP A 255 -25.15 0.09 -4.12
C TRP A 255 -25.39 0.70 -2.72
N ARG A 256 -24.33 0.80 -1.90
CA ARG A 256 -24.40 1.48 -0.59
C ARG A 256 -24.73 2.96 -0.71
N TYR A 257 -24.21 3.66 -1.74
CA TYR A 257 -24.56 5.05 -2.01
C TYR A 257 -26.04 5.21 -2.37
N GLU A 258 -26.56 4.43 -3.34
CA GLU A 258 -27.97 4.48 -3.74
C GLU A 258 -28.89 4.17 -2.56
N TRP A 259 -28.53 3.19 -1.73
CA TRP A 259 -29.30 2.84 -0.54
C TRP A 259 -29.37 3.98 0.49
N ARG A 260 -28.27 4.72 0.69
CA ARG A 260 -28.25 5.92 1.55
C ARG A 260 -29.08 7.04 0.95
N ARG A 261 -28.91 7.33 -0.35
CA ARG A 261 -29.64 8.38 -1.08
C ARG A 261 -31.16 8.16 -1.05
N ASP A 262 -31.61 6.94 -1.25
CA ASP A 262 -33.03 6.59 -1.34
C ASP A 262 -33.72 6.48 0.04
N GLY A 263 -33.01 6.84 1.13
CA GLY A 263 -33.57 6.92 2.48
C GLY A 263 -33.90 5.56 3.12
N ARG A 264 -33.35 4.46 2.58
CA ARG A 264 -33.57 3.10 3.11
C ARG A 264 -32.57 2.70 4.20
N TRP A 265 -31.64 3.60 4.55
CA TRP A 265 -30.65 3.39 5.61
C TRP A 265 -31.22 3.79 6.98
N THR A 266 -31.55 2.80 7.81
CA THR A 266 -31.70 2.99 9.26
C THR A 266 -30.37 2.64 9.92
N SER A 267 -29.66 3.63 10.48
CA SER A 267 -28.44 3.36 11.27
C SER A 267 -28.77 2.40 12.42
N PRO A 268 -27.92 1.39 12.72
CA PRO A 268 -28.06 0.57 13.92
C PRO A 268 -28.05 1.39 15.22
N ALA A 269 -27.53 2.62 15.18
CA ALA A 269 -27.46 3.50 16.35
C ALA A 269 -28.80 4.13 16.77
N CYS A 270 -29.85 4.06 15.94
CA CYS A 270 -31.16 4.64 16.28
C CYS A 270 -32.15 3.63 16.91
N ALA A 271 -31.80 2.35 17.02
CA ALA A 271 -32.70 1.33 17.59
C ALA A 271 -32.67 1.24 19.13
N CYS A 272 -31.81 1.99 19.82
CA CYS A 272 -31.71 1.96 21.29
C CYS A 272 -32.40 3.14 22.01
N GLN A 273 -33.20 3.96 21.32
CA GLN A 273 -33.92 5.09 21.96
C GLN A 273 -35.45 4.97 21.96
N LEU A 274 -35.98 3.79 21.64
CA LEU A 274 -37.41 3.49 21.83
C LEU A 274 -37.56 2.09 22.44
N ILE A 275 -37.30 2.00 23.76
CA ILE A 275 -38.00 1.19 24.78
C ILE A 275 -37.69 1.84 26.13
#